data_AF-A0A519VX75-F1
#
_entry.id   AF-A0A519VX75-F1
#
_cell.length_a   1.000
_cell.length_b   1.000
_cell.length_c   1.000
_cell.angle_alpha   90.00
_cell.angle_beta   90.00
_cell.angle_gamma   90.00
#
_symmetry.space_group_name_H-M   'P 1'
#
loop_
_entity.id
_entity.type
_entity.pdbx_description
1 polymer ?
#
loop_
_entity_poly.entity_id
_entity_poly.type
_entity_poly.pdbx_seq_one_letter_code
_entity_poly.pdbx_strand_id
1 'polypeptide(L)'
;MTAFNGQNIPGQASKAYFFVPVDFSAANSFTFSKEIRFMAGEALKVYYITSANYTALNTFNPANLVNITSSFTGLVYPAANQSQNTFTTAGTYAIPSSLTGTGFFVFEYTGTSTVTTTIQIDDIIIN
;
A
#
# COMPACT_ATOMS: atom_id res chain seq x y z
N MET A 1 8.23 0.94 -5.15
CA MET A 1 8.35 1.71 -3.90
C MET A 1 9.48 1.13 -3.06
N THR A 2 10.42 1.97 -2.64
CA THR A 2 11.48 1.65 -1.69
C THR A 2 11.68 2.86 -0.78
N ALA A 3 12.14 2.62 0.45
CA ALA A 3 12.54 3.68 1.37
C ALA A 3 13.77 3.22 2.15
N PHE A 4 14.83 4.04 2.17
CA PHE A 4 16.09 3.73 2.84
C PHE A 4 16.05 4.23 4.29
N ASN A 5 16.53 3.39 5.20
CA ASN A 5 16.78 3.77 6.58
C ASN A 5 18.30 4.01 6.74
N GLY A 6 18.68 5.22 7.14
CA GLY A 6 20.08 5.63 7.29
C GLY A 6 20.85 4.83 8.35
N GLN A 7 22.18 4.94 8.31
CA GLN A 7 23.12 4.13 9.12
C GLN A 7 23.16 4.46 10.63
N ASN A 8 22.31 5.37 11.15
CA ASN A 8 22.37 5.81 12.56
C ASN A 8 21.49 4.94 13.48
N ILE A 9 21.91 4.75 14.74
CA ILE A 9 21.30 3.85 15.73
C ILE A 9 20.36 4.63 16.67
N PRO A 10 19.08 4.24 16.86
CA PRO A 10 18.28 3.36 16.00
C PRO A 10 17.72 4.14 14.81
N GLY A 11 17.79 3.54 13.63
CA GLY A 11 17.28 4.15 12.41
C GLY A 11 15.77 4.23 12.45
N GLN A 12 15.19 5.42 12.25
CA GLN A 12 13.73 5.59 12.23
C GLN A 12 13.10 4.89 11.03
N ALA A 13 11.90 4.33 11.21
CA ALA A 13 11.16 3.71 10.12
C ALA A 13 10.94 4.71 8.97
N SER A 14 11.40 4.35 7.78
CA SER A 14 11.31 5.19 6.58
C SER A 14 10.05 4.82 5.82
N LYS A 15 9.21 5.81 5.53
CA LYS A 15 7.91 5.59 4.91
C LYS A 15 7.79 6.29 3.57
N ALA A 16 7.19 5.60 2.60
CA ALA A 16 6.76 6.18 1.34
C ALA A 16 5.27 5.89 1.13
N TYR A 17 4.52 6.90 0.70
CA TYR A 17 3.09 6.78 0.46
C TYR A 17 2.79 7.07 -1.01
N PHE A 18 1.95 6.24 -1.61
CA PHE A 18 1.45 6.42 -2.97
C PHE A 18 -0.08 6.44 -2.94
N PHE A 19 -0.65 7.56 -3.38
CA PHE A 19 -2.09 7.84 -3.34
C PHE A 19 -2.69 7.70 -4.73
N VAL A 20 -3.74 6.90 -4.84
CA VAL A 20 -4.51 6.67 -6.08
C VAL A 20 -5.92 7.22 -5.89
N PRO A 21 -6.36 8.22 -6.67
CA PRO A 21 -7.68 8.83 -6.50
C PRO A 21 -8.81 7.86 -6.86
N VAL A 22 -9.93 7.99 -6.16
CA VAL A 22 -11.14 7.17 -6.37
C VAL A 22 -12.41 7.98 -6.03
N ASP A 23 -13.49 7.71 -6.76
CA ASP A 23 -14.85 8.04 -6.35
C ASP A 23 -15.51 6.76 -5.81
N PHE A 24 -15.60 6.65 -4.49
CA PHE A 24 -16.22 5.50 -3.82
C PHE A 24 -17.73 5.41 -4.07
N SER A 25 -18.36 6.48 -4.56
CA SER A 25 -19.79 6.45 -4.94
C SER A 25 -20.00 5.73 -6.28
N ALA A 26 -18.98 5.72 -7.15
CA ALA A 26 -19.03 5.11 -8.47
C ALA A 26 -18.33 3.73 -8.51
N ALA A 27 -17.27 3.56 -7.71
CA ALA A 27 -16.47 2.35 -7.68
C ALA A 27 -17.07 1.28 -6.74
N ASN A 28 -16.94 0.02 -7.13
CA ASN A 28 -17.35 -1.17 -6.38
C ASN A 28 -16.16 -2.06 -5.99
N SER A 29 -15.01 -1.97 -6.68
CA SER A 29 -13.88 -2.84 -6.40
C SER A 29 -12.53 -2.20 -6.72
N PHE A 30 -11.49 -2.72 -6.08
CA PHE A 30 -10.12 -2.27 -6.23
C PHE A 30 -9.15 -3.46 -6.23
N THR A 31 -8.25 -3.50 -7.21
CA THR A 31 -7.21 -4.53 -7.32
C THR A 31 -5.92 -3.95 -7.90
N PHE A 32 -4.82 -4.67 -7.72
CA PHE A 32 -3.52 -4.36 -8.29
C PHE A 32 -2.67 -5.64 -8.44
N SER A 33 -1.70 -5.57 -9.33
CA SER A 33 -0.62 -6.54 -9.47
C SER A 33 0.60 -6.11 -8.67
N LYS A 34 1.35 -7.07 -8.13
CA LYS A 34 2.58 -6.81 -7.38
C LYS A 34 3.70 -7.78 -7.72
N GLU A 35 4.92 -7.28 -7.62
CA GLU A 35 6.17 -8.06 -7.61
C GLU A 35 7.03 -7.61 -6.42
N ILE A 36 7.48 -8.57 -5.60
CA ILE A 36 8.28 -8.31 -4.39
C ILE A 36 9.68 -8.87 -4.59
N ARG A 37 10.70 -8.01 -4.47
CA ARG A 37 12.11 -8.38 -4.63
C ARG A 37 12.83 -8.28 -3.30
N PHE A 38 13.65 -9.28 -2.97
CA PHE A 38 14.41 -9.35 -1.72
C PHE A 38 13.50 -9.22 -0.49
N MET A 39 12.60 -10.17 -0.29
CA MET A 39 11.61 -10.12 0.79
C MET A 39 12.26 -10.16 2.17
N ALA A 40 12.01 -9.16 3.01
CA ALA A 40 12.34 -9.20 4.42
C ALA A 40 11.23 -8.46 5.20
N GLY A 41 10.29 -9.21 5.78
CA GLY A 41 9.15 -8.67 6.54
C GLY A 41 8.07 -7.96 5.70
N GLU A 42 6.90 -7.75 6.31
CA GLU A 42 5.77 -7.07 5.65
C GLU A 42 6.03 -5.56 5.52
N ALA A 43 6.52 -5.15 4.35
CA ALA A 43 6.82 -3.74 4.07
C ALA A 43 5.64 -2.98 3.45
N LEU A 44 4.70 -3.66 2.79
CA LEU A 44 3.56 -3.03 2.12
C LEU A 44 2.30 -3.13 2.97
N LYS A 45 1.64 -1.99 3.18
CA LYS A 45 0.27 -1.93 3.67
C LYS A 45 -0.60 -1.14 2.72
N VAL A 46 -1.89 -1.48 2.70
CA VAL A 46 -2.89 -0.87 1.82
C VAL A 46 -4.00 -0.28 2.66
N TYR A 47 -4.37 0.96 2.34
CA TYR A 47 -5.35 1.75 3.06
C TYR A 47 -6.31 2.43 2.10
N TYR A 48 -7.36 3.04 2.66
CA TYR A 48 -8.05 4.15 2.01
C TYR A 48 -8.16 5.36 2.95
N ILE A 49 -8.41 6.52 2.36
CA ILE A 49 -8.74 7.77 3.05
C ILE A 49 -9.78 8.56 2.26
N THR A 50 -10.74 9.17 2.95
CA THR A 50 -11.79 9.98 2.31
C THR A 50 -11.34 11.43 2.17
N SER A 51 -11.98 12.16 1.24
CA SER A 51 -11.70 13.58 1.00
C SER A 51 -11.99 14.49 2.21
N ALA A 52 -12.83 14.04 3.14
CA ALA A 52 -13.05 14.70 4.44
C ALA A 52 -11.80 14.71 5.33
N ASN A 53 -10.89 13.76 5.13
CA ASN A 53 -9.69 13.58 5.95
C ASN A 53 -8.38 13.94 5.23
N TYR A 54 -8.42 14.07 3.90
CA TYR A 54 -7.26 14.45 3.11
C TYR A 54 -7.67 15.02 1.74
N THR A 55 -7.06 16.15 1.39
CA THR A 55 -7.10 16.73 0.03
C THR A 55 -5.69 16.70 -0.55
N ALA A 56 -5.57 16.35 -1.83
CA ALA A 56 -4.27 16.25 -2.50
C ALA A 56 -3.40 17.50 -2.30
N LEU A 57 -2.08 17.28 -2.19
CA LEU A 57 -1.04 18.30 -1.98
C LEU A 57 -1.01 18.95 -0.58
N ASN A 58 -1.95 18.60 0.30
CA ASN A 58 -1.89 19.03 1.70
C ASN A 58 -1.13 18.02 2.58
N THR A 59 -0.93 18.38 3.83
CA THR A 59 -0.50 17.40 4.83
C THR A 59 -1.67 16.49 5.19
N PHE A 60 -1.40 15.21 5.46
CA PHE A 60 -2.39 14.25 5.94
C PHE A 60 -2.00 13.69 7.30
N ASN A 61 -2.99 13.24 8.09
CA ASN A 61 -2.75 12.53 9.34
C ASN A 61 -2.84 11.01 9.08
N PRO A 62 -1.76 10.23 9.27
CA PRO A 62 -1.80 8.78 9.10
C PRO A 62 -2.83 8.05 9.97
N ALA A 63 -3.27 8.64 11.09
CA ALA A 63 -4.33 8.08 11.92
C ALA A 63 -5.70 8.05 11.23
N ASN A 64 -5.89 8.83 10.17
CA ASN A 64 -7.12 8.84 9.37
C ASN A 64 -7.15 7.75 8.28
N LEU A 65 -6.04 7.01 8.09
CA LEU A 65 -5.98 5.91 7.13
C LEU A 65 -6.76 4.71 7.66
N VAL A 66 -7.67 4.18 6.86
CA VAL A 66 -8.40 2.94 7.17
C VAL A 66 -7.65 1.77 6.54
N ASN A 67 -7.19 0.83 7.37
CA ASN A 67 -6.39 -0.31 6.93
C ASN A 67 -7.26 -1.37 6.25
N ILE A 68 -6.95 -1.67 4.99
CA ILE A 68 -7.61 -2.71 4.18
C ILE A 68 -6.63 -3.81 3.73
N THR A 69 -5.41 -3.83 4.28
CA THR A 69 -4.32 -4.75 3.92
C THR A 69 -4.76 -6.21 3.95
N SER A 70 -5.59 -6.59 4.92
CA SER A 70 -6.10 -7.97 5.07
C SER A 70 -7.01 -8.45 3.93
N SER A 71 -7.45 -7.54 3.05
CA SER A 71 -8.22 -7.90 1.85
C SER A 71 -7.34 -8.45 0.73
N PHE A 72 -6.02 -8.33 0.87
CA PHE A 72 -5.04 -8.70 -0.12
C PHE A 72 -4.20 -9.89 0.36
N THR A 73 -3.66 -10.64 -0.60
CA THR A 73 -2.87 -11.85 -0.36
C THR A 73 -1.49 -11.74 -0.98
N GLY A 74 -0.58 -12.60 -0.53
CA GLY A 74 0.77 -12.67 -1.08
C GLY A 74 1.66 -11.47 -0.77
N LEU A 75 1.25 -10.54 0.11
CA LEU A 75 2.04 -9.36 0.46
C LEU A 75 3.32 -9.69 1.25
N VAL A 76 3.42 -10.92 1.77
CA VAL A 76 4.61 -11.47 2.42
C VAL A 76 5.24 -12.66 1.68
N TYR A 77 4.92 -12.79 0.38
CA TYR A 77 5.51 -13.77 -0.53
C TYR A 77 6.42 -13.05 -1.54
N PRO A 78 7.63 -13.56 -1.84
CA PRO A 78 8.15 -14.91 -1.59
C PRO A 78 8.71 -15.09 -0.17
N ALA A 79 9.32 -16.24 0.13
CA ALA A 79 9.99 -16.46 1.42
C ALA A 79 11.11 -15.43 1.66
N ALA A 80 11.53 -15.28 2.92
CA ALA A 80 12.59 -14.34 3.29
C ALA A 80 13.86 -14.51 2.44
N ASN A 81 14.47 -13.40 2.04
CA ASN A 81 15.63 -13.29 1.15
C ASN A 81 15.42 -13.78 -0.29
N GLN A 82 14.18 -14.03 -0.71
CA GLN A 82 13.84 -14.41 -2.08
C GLN A 82 13.23 -13.24 -2.86
N SER A 83 13.11 -13.41 -4.18
CA SER A 83 12.47 -12.45 -5.08
C SER A 83 11.47 -13.14 -6.01
N GLN A 84 10.34 -12.49 -6.27
CA GLN A 84 9.49 -12.82 -7.41
C GLN A 84 10.18 -12.38 -8.70
N ASN A 85 9.84 -13.03 -9.82
CA ASN A 85 10.35 -12.66 -11.15
C ASN A 85 9.20 -12.32 -12.12
N THR A 86 7.96 -12.26 -11.62
CA THR A 86 6.75 -11.96 -12.38
C THR A 86 5.75 -11.29 -11.47
N PHE A 87 4.95 -10.39 -12.04
CA PHE A 87 3.79 -9.82 -11.36
C PHE A 87 2.73 -10.88 -11.05
N THR A 88 2.12 -10.74 -9.88
CA THR A 88 1.01 -11.57 -9.40
C THR A 88 -0.07 -10.67 -8.84
N THR A 89 -1.35 -11.00 -9.06
CA THR A 89 -2.45 -10.25 -8.43
C THR A 89 -2.37 -10.30 -6.90
N ALA A 90 -2.64 -9.18 -6.25
CA ALA A 90 -2.77 -9.10 -4.79
C ALA A 90 -4.17 -9.53 -4.31
N GLY A 91 -5.11 -9.82 -5.21
CA GLY A 91 -6.52 -10.04 -4.90
C GLY A 91 -7.35 -8.77 -5.06
N THR A 92 -8.63 -8.84 -4.67
CA THR A 92 -9.61 -7.77 -4.89
C THR A 92 -10.22 -7.32 -3.57
N TYR A 93 -10.17 -6.02 -3.31
CA TYR A 93 -10.95 -5.38 -2.26
C TYR A 93 -12.34 -5.02 -2.80
N ALA A 94 -13.39 -5.57 -2.18
CA ALA A 94 -14.77 -5.15 -2.44
C ALA A 94 -15.07 -3.88 -1.64
N ILE A 95 -15.38 -2.79 -2.33
CA ILE A 95 -15.68 -1.50 -1.70
C ILE A 95 -17.06 -1.61 -1.04
N PRO A 96 -17.19 -1.39 0.29
CA PRO A 96 -18.49 -1.42 0.95
C PRO A 96 -19.40 -0.35 0.37
N SER A 97 -20.67 -0.67 0.09
CA SER A 97 -21.64 0.30 -0.46
C SER A 97 -21.94 1.47 0.48
N SER A 98 -21.59 1.34 1.77
CA SER A 98 -21.67 2.42 2.75
C SER A 98 -20.52 3.43 2.64
N LEU A 99 -19.44 3.11 1.93
CA LEU A 99 -18.33 4.02 1.67
C LEU A 99 -18.64 4.81 0.41
N THR A 100 -18.92 6.11 0.56
CA THR A 100 -19.33 6.99 -0.54
C THR A 100 -18.45 8.24 -0.59
N GLY A 101 -18.57 9.00 -1.69
CA GLY A 101 -17.81 10.23 -1.92
C GLY A 101 -16.43 9.94 -2.51
N THR A 102 -15.59 10.97 -2.56
CA THR A 102 -14.24 10.87 -3.15
C THR A 102 -13.17 10.60 -2.10
N GLY A 103 -12.02 10.09 -2.55
CA GLY A 103 -10.85 9.92 -1.71
C GLY A 103 -9.72 9.23 -2.44
N PHE A 104 -8.93 8.45 -1.72
CA PHE A 104 -7.76 7.77 -2.24
C PHE A 104 -7.63 6.37 -1.68
N PHE A 105 -7.21 5.42 -2.51
CA PHE A 105 -6.47 4.25 -2.03
C PHE A 105 -5.02 4.66 -1.78
N VAL A 106 -4.41 4.12 -0.73
CA VAL A 106 -3.07 4.51 -0.30
C VAL A 106 -2.23 3.26 -0.09
N PHE A 107 -1.12 3.19 -0.81
CA PHE A 107 -0.07 2.22 -0.55
C PHE A 107 0.96 2.85 0.38
N GLU A 108 1.22 2.21 1.52
CA GLU A 108 2.34 2.56 2.41
C GLU A 108 3.43 1.52 2.23
N TYR A 109 4.63 1.96 1.88
CA TYR A 109 5.85 1.19 2.08
C TYR A 109 6.51 1.65 3.38
N THR A 110 6.76 0.74 4.32
CA THR A 110 7.53 0.99 5.54
C THR A 110 8.79 0.14 5.57
N GLY A 111 9.95 0.79 5.51
CA GLY A 111 11.27 0.17 5.68
C GLY A 111 11.84 0.41 7.08
N THR A 112 12.43 -0.61 7.68
CA THR A 112 13.13 -0.54 8.99
C THR A 112 14.49 -1.22 8.89
N SER A 113 15.22 -1.35 10.00
CA SER A 113 16.49 -2.11 10.04
C SER A 113 16.30 -3.61 9.81
N THR A 114 15.08 -4.15 10.00
CA THR A 114 14.76 -5.58 9.83
C THR A 114 13.75 -5.83 8.71
N VAL A 115 13.06 -4.79 8.24
CA VAL A 115 12.08 -4.85 7.16
C VAL A 115 12.61 -4.10 5.96
N THR A 116 12.99 -4.81 4.90
CA THR A 116 13.53 -4.21 3.67
C THR A 116 13.19 -5.08 2.47
N THR A 117 12.62 -4.47 1.43
CA THR A 117 12.30 -5.14 0.17
C THR A 117 12.08 -4.09 -0.90
N THR A 118 11.99 -4.49 -2.17
CA THR A 118 11.45 -3.64 -3.22
C THR A 118 10.06 -4.14 -3.56
N ILE A 119 9.07 -3.26 -3.40
CA ILE A 119 7.69 -3.51 -3.82
C ILE A 119 7.46 -2.85 -5.16
N GLN A 120 7.11 -3.62 -6.18
CA GLN A 120 6.64 -3.11 -7.46
C GLN A 120 5.12 -3.30 -7.52
N ILE A 121 4.43 -2.26 -8.00
CA ILE A 121 2.97 -2.21 -8.11
C ILE A 121 2.67 -1.89 -9.56
N ASP A 122 1.74 -2.62 -10.15
CA ASP A 122 1.27 -2.42 -11.52
C ASP A 122 -0.21 -2.79 -11.65
N ASP A 123 -0.81 -2.58 -12.82
CA ASP A 123 -2.20 -2.95 -13.16
C ASP A 123 -3.21 -2.53 -12.10
N ILE A 124 -3.11 -1.29 -11.63
CA ILE A 124 -4.04 -0.72 -10.67
C ILE A 124 -5.38 -0.52 -11.36
N ILE A 125 -6.40 -1.24 -10.90
CA ILE A 125 -7.75 -1.20 -11.46
C ILE A 125 -8.75 -0.84 -10.35
N ILE A 126 -9.58 0.16 -10.64
CA ILE A 126 -10.72 0.58 -9.82
C ILE A 126 -11.94 0.47 -10.74
N ASN A 127 -12.87 -0.43 -10.43
CA ASN A 127 -14.11 -0.63 -11.20
C ASN A 127 -15.30 -0.06 -10.47
#